data_AF-A0AA37NEL5-F1
#
_entry.id   AF-A0AA37NEL5-F1
#
_cell.length_a   1.000
_cell.length_b   1.000
_cell.length_c   1.000
_cell.angle_alpha   90.00
_cell.angle_beta   90.00
_cell.angle_gamma   90.00
#
_symmetry.space_group_name_H-M   'P 1'
#
loop_
_entity.id
_entity.type
_entity.pdbx_description
1 polymer ?
#
loop_
_entity_poly.entity_id
_entity_poly.type
_entity_poly.pdbx_seq_one_letter_code
_entity_poly.pdbx_strand_id
1 'polypeptide(L)'
;MGDNIWQNVFQEIFEKNLERMKKEPETAGLNTLFDSEGAYEQLTVGEVRLNTGRIEIGDPLCYMNTKYSCTLEETVEPGSYPVSLSVIDHPVFGFRFLAAKLDVNGKTPVRYELAMPQGCTIEDKDKPGVFAMFGVDTGLACICDRAVSAVYDDFIKEWRRKNPDKNLYDDYFEEVMKAYAEAYPRYQREDGDYLDWCPPGSDGNLILFTSGFGDGAYSGYWGFDENGDKACLVVRFIDPEAYDVPMPELPKSKKFFMKAEEIKPLLKSGQFGIATDKIMVEGSKVGYMVRNEPQEEHPEDSGWIFYEGSEDREYCEDSGNFGLYDLNTVANYDPDIIPLLDAPAGMAFFRGDDGEFYVDAGV
;
A
#
# COMPACT_ATOMS: atom_id res chain seq x y z
N MET A 1 -6.86 23.55 -12.03
CA MET A 1 -6.60 22.40 -11.16
C MET A 1 -7.94 21.73 -10.91
N GLY A 2 -8.21 20.63 -11.60
CA GLY A 2 -9.43 19.85 -11.38
C GLY A 2 -9.28 19.01 -10.11
N ASP A 3 -10.37 18.82 -9.37
CA ASP A 3 -10.41 17.97 -8.19
C ASP A 3 -9.93 16.56 -8.54
N ASN A 4 -8.91 16.07 -7.82
CA ASN A 4 -8.45 14.70 -7.98
C ASN A 4 -9.47 13.77 -7.33
N ILE A 5 -10.30 13.13 -8.15
CA ILE A 5 -11.38 12.24 -7.72
C ILE A 5 -10.87 11.17 -6.74
N TRP A 6 -9.66 10.65 -6.95
CA TRP A 6 -9.06 9.65 -6.06
C TRP A 6 -8.68 10.19 -4.69
N GLN A 7 -8.29 11.46 -4.59
CA GLN A 7 -8.05 12.11 -3.29
C GLN A 7 -9.36 12.25 -2.51
N ASN A 8 -10.46 12.61 -3.18
CA ASN A 8 -11.77 12.72 -2.55
C ASN A 8 -12.25 11.36 -2.02
N VAL A 9 -12.08 10.29 -2.81
CA VAL A 9 -12.42 8.92 -2.38
C VAL A 9 -11.61 8.51 -1.16
N PHE A 10 -10.28 8.72 -1.18
CA PHE A 10 -9.43 8.37 -0.05
C PHE A 10 -9.79 9.19 1.21
N GLN A 11 -10.10 10.47 1.04
CA GLN A 11 -10.55 11.32 2.14
C GLN A 11 -11.84 10.80 2.77
N GLU A 12 -12.82 10.38 1.97
CA GLU A 12 -14.07 9.80 2.48
C GLU A 12 -13.81 8.49 3.25
N ILE A 13 -12.94 7.61 2.73
CA ILE A 13 -12.51 6.38 3.42
C ILE A 13 -11.87 6.72 4.76
N PHE A 14 -10.96 7.70 4.78
CA PHE A 14 -10.24 8.10 5.98
C PHE A 14 -11.18 8.68 7.04
N GLU A 15 -12.09 9.57 6.65
CA GLU A 15 -13.11 10.14 7.55
C GLU A 15 -14.04 9.06 8.11
N LYS A 16 -14.50 8.11 7.26
CA LYS A 16 -15.32 6.97 7.69
C LYS A 16 -14.56 6.08 8.67
N ASN A 17 -13.27 5.83 8.43
CA ASN A 17 -12.42 5.08 9.36
C ASN A 17 -12.30 5.80 10.71
N LEU A 18 -12.02 7.10 10.72
CA LEU A 18 -11.90 7.88 11.96
C LEU A 18 -13.18 7.79 12.81
N GLU A 19 -14.36 7.92 12.22
CA GLU A 19 -15.62 7.80 12.96
C GLU A 19 -15.86 6.40 13.53
N ARG A 20 -15.42 5.35 12.82
CA ARG A 20 -15.54 3.96 13.26
C ARG A 20 -14.53 3.60 14.34
N MET A 21 -13.32 4.15 14.27
CA MET A 21 -12.26 3.93 15.25
C MET A 21 -12.53 4.62 16.59
N LYS A 22 -13.44 5.59 16.67
CA LYS A 22 -13.91 6.20 17.94
C LYS A 22 -14.73 5.24 18.81
N LYS A 23 -15.22 4.14 18.25
CA LYS A 23 -16.06 3.17 18.96
C LYS A 23 -15.25 1.92 19.28
N GLU A 24 -15.52 1.33 20.44
CA GLU A 24 -15.00 0.00 20.75
C GLU A 24 -15.54 -1.01 19.72
N PRO A 25 -14.68 -1.90 19.19
CA PRO A 25 -15.08 -2.85 18.17
C PRO A 25 -15.96 -3.96 18.76
N GLU A 26 -16.90 -4.45 17.96
CA GLU A 26 -17.68 -5.63 18.32
C GLU A 26 -16.85 -6.91 18.21
N THR A 27 -17.11 -7.89 19.08
CA THR A 27 -16.41 -9.19 19.07
C THR A 27 -16.45 -9.86 17.69
N ALA A 28 -17.62 -9.91 17.06
CA ALA A 28 -17.78 -10.52 15.75
C ALA A 28 -16.94 -9.78 14.69
N GLY A 29 -16.85 -8.45 14.78
CA GLY A 29 -16.03 -7.64 13.89
C GLY A 29 -14.55 -7.98 14.00
N LEU A 30 -13.99 -8.07 15.21
CA LEU A 30 -12.59 -8.45 15.41
C LEU A 30 -12.30 -9.90 15.00
N ASN A 31 -13.21 -10.84 15.30
CA ASN A 31 -13.06 -12.22 14.88
C ASN A 31 -13.04 -12.35 13.35
N THR A 32 -13.87 -11.59 12.64
CA THR A 32 -13.93 -11.62 11.17
C THR A 32 -12.61 -11.21 10.52
N LEU A 33 -11.82 -10.33 11.16
CA LEU A 33 -10.50 -9.94 10.67
C LEU A 33 -9.49 -11.12 10.66
N PHE A 34 -9.72 -12.14 11.48
CA PHE A 34 -8.85 -13.30 11.64
C PHE A 34 -9.62 -14.63 11.51
N ASP A 35 -10.70 -14.63 10.74
CA ASP A 35 -11.37 -15.86 10.30
C ASP A 35 -10.60 -16.44 9.11
N SER A 36 -10.13 -17.69 9.23
CA SER A 36 -9.34 -18.35 8.17
C SER A 36 -10.15 -18.68 6.92
N GLU A 37 -11.48 -18.74 7.05
CA GLU A 37 -12.42 -18.91 5.93
C GLU A 37 -13.08 -17.57 5.54
N GLY A 38 -12.62 -16.47 6.15
CA GLY A 38 -13.20 -15.14 6.02
C GLY A 38 -12.77 -14.37 4.76
N ALA A 39 -13.17 -13.11 4.71
CA ALA A 39 -12.94 -12.22 3.56
C ALA A 39 -11.53 -11.61 3.51
N TYR A 40 -10.76 -11.70 4.60
CA TYR A 40 -9.46 -11.06 4.73
C TYR A 40 -8.36 -12.11 4.86
N GLU A 41 -7.29 -11.91 4.12
CA GLU A 41 -6.14 -12.81 4.17
C GLU A 41 -5.43 -12.67 5.52
N GLN A 42 -4.91 -13.78 6.04
CA GLN A 42 -4.11 -13.79 7.25
C GLN A 42 -2.66 -14.12 6.93
N LEU A 43 -1.77 -13.21 7.28
CA LEU A 43 -0.34 -13.36 7.10
C LEU A 43 0.37 -13.44 8.45
N THR A 44 0.90 -14.60 8.80
CA THR A 44 1.82 -14.71 9.95
C THR A 44 3.18 -14.12 9.55
N VAL A 45 3.60 -13.08 10.28
CA VAL A 45 4.81 -12.29 9.97
C VAL A 45 6.01 -12.61 10.86
N GLY A 46 5.79 -13.38 11.93
CA GLY A 46 6.84 -13.85 12.83
C GLY A 46 6.28 -14.42 14.13
N GLU A 47 7.18 -14.86 15.01
CA GLU A 47 6.84 -15.29 16.38
C GLU A 47 7.53 -14.35 17.38
N VAL A 48 6.74 -13.61 18.16
CA VAL A 48 7.28 -12.74 19.19
C VAL A 48 7.68 -13.55 20.43
N ARG A 49 8.91 -13.37 20.87
CA ARG A 49 9.47 -14.01 22.07
C ARG A 49 9.18 -13.15 23.29
N LEU A 50 8.19 -13.58 24.07
CA LEU A 50 7.77 -12.95 25.32
C LEU A 50 8.47 -13.64 26.50
N ASN A 51 9.74 -13.33 26.70
CA ASN A 51 10.56 -13.95 27.76
C ASN A 51 10.03 -13.71 29.18
N THR A 52 9.31 -12.60 29.41
CA THR A 52 8.71 -12.25 30.70
C THR A 52 7.18 -12.32 30.67
N GLY A 53 6.59 -12.40 29.48
CA GLY A 53 5.14 -12.35 29.30
C GLY A 53 4.55 -10.94 29.42
N ARG A 54 5.36 -9.92 29.73
CA ARG A 54 4.96 -8.51 29.78
C ARG A 54 5.12 -7.91 28.39
N ILE A 55 4.02 -7.43 27.81
CA ILE A 55 4.01 -6.91 26.44
C ILE A 55 4.10 -5.39 26.43
N GLU A 56 4.88 -4.86 25.48
CA GLU A 56 4.85 -3.45 25.09
C GLU A 56 4.46 -3.33 23.62
N ILE A 57 3.54 -2.40 23.34
CA ILE A 57 3.13 -1.99 21.99
C ILE A 57 3.43 -0.51 21.78
N GLY A 58 3.85 -0.15 20.58
CA GLY A 58 4.26 1.22 20.31
C GLY A 58 4.89 1.41 18.93
N ASP A 59 5.15 2.67 18.59
CA ASP A 59 6.00 3.03 17.47
C ASP A 59 7.46 2.69 17.78
N PRO A 60 8.09 1.75 17.04
CA PRO A 60 9.46 1.32 17.29
C PRO A 60 10.47 2.47 17.16
N LEU A 61 10.27 3.38 16.22
CA LEU A 61 11.28 4.37 15.86
C LEU A 61 11.13 5.71 16.58
N CYS A 62 9.93 5.97 17.15
CA CYS A 62 9.60 7.24 17.80
C CYS A 62 9.33 7.11 19.31
N TYR A 63 8.55 6.11 19.76
CA TYR A 63 7.89 6.18 21.07
C TYR A 63 8.18 5.04 22.05
N MET A 64 8.85 3.96 21.65
CA MET A 64 9.18 2.87 22.58
C MET A 64 9.90 3.37 23.85
N ASN A 65 9.52 2.83 25.01
CA ASN A 65 10.00 3.27 26.33
C ASN A 65 9.71 4.73 26.70
N THR A 66 8.79 5.40 26.02
CA THR A 66 8.31 6.74 26.40
C THR A 66 6.90 6.66 26.98
N LYS A 67 6.32 7.80 27.37
CA LYS A 67 4.91 7.86 27.78
C LYS A 67 3.90 7.65 26.64
N TYR A 68 4.38 7.53 25.39
CA TYR A 68 3.56 7.37 24.19
C TYR A 68 3.57 5.94 23.63
N SER A 69 4.43 5.06 24.15
CA SER A 69 4.24 3.60 24.04
C SER A 69 3.33 3.10 25.16
N CYS A 70 2.87 1.86 25.05
CA CYS A 70 1.98 1.25 26.02
C CYS A 70 2.54 -0.10 26.49
N THR A 71 3.10 -0.11 27.70
CA THR A 71 3.32 -1.37 28.44
C THR A 71 1.98 -1.82 28.98
N LEU A 72 1.55 -3.03 28.65
CA LEU A 72 0.23 -3.53 29.04
C LEU A 72 0.20 -4.02 30.50
N GLU A 73 -0.93 -3.82 31.19
CA GLU A 73 -1.15 -4.30 32.57
C GLU A 73 -1.26 -5.82 32.65
N GLU A 74 -1.91 -6.42 31.67
CA GLU A 74 -2.08 -7.86 31.59
C GLU A 74 -0.83 -8.53 31.00
N THR A 75 -0.50 -9.72 31.51
CA THR A 75 0.65 -10.53 31.05
C THR A 75 0.20 -11.88 30.50
N VAL A 76 0.98 -12.48 29.60
CA VAL A 76 0.81 -13.88 29.20
C VAL A 76 1.89 -14.73 29.84
N GLU A 77 1.78 -16.06 29.74
CA GLU A 77 2.88 -16.93 30.15
C GLU A 77 4.12 -16.66 29.28
N PRO A 78 5.34 -16.81 29.81
CA PRO A 78 6.53 -16.71 28.98
C PRO A 78 6.54 -17.74 27.85
N GLY A 79 6.84 -17.30 26.63
CA GLY A 79 6.75 -18.16 25.45
C GLY A 79 7.04 -17.44 24.14
N SER A 80 6.88 -18.17 23.04
CA SER A 80 6.92 -17.63 21.67
C SER A 80 5.52 -17.72 21.08
N TYR A 81 5.03 -16.61 20.53
CA TYR A 81 3.63 -16.48 20.09
C TYR A 81 3.58 -15.94 18.67
N PRO A 82 2.81 -16.56 17.76
CA PRO A 82 2.73 -16.08 16.39
C PRO A 82 2.00 -14.72 16.34
N VAL A 83 2.53 -13.84 15.50
CA VAL A 83 1.92 -12.55 15.18
C VAL A 83 1.44 -12.60 13.73
N SER A 84 0.15 -12.38 13.53
CA SER A 84 -0.49 -12.38 12.22
C SER A 84 -1.09 -11.02 11.89
N LEU A 85 -1.05 -10.64 10.63
CA LEU A 85 -1.69 -9.45 10.08
C LEU A 85 -2.94 -9.86 9.30
N SER A 86 -4.02 -9.10 9.50
CA SER A 86 -5.22 -9.17 8.66
C SER A 86 -5.02 -8.23 7.47
N VAL A 87 -5.17 -8.74 6.25
CA VAL A 87 -4.85 -8.02 5.02
C VAL A 87 -6.10 -7.87 4.15
N ILE A 88 -6.37 -6.63 3.73
CA ILE A 88 -7.28 -6.34 2.62
C ILE A 88 -6.45 -6.03 1.38
N ASP A 89 -6.84 -6.57 0.22
CA ASP A 89 -6.28 -6.20 -1.08
C ASP A 89 -7.30 -5.35 -1.83
N HIS A 90 -7.14 -4.02 -1.79
CA HIS A 90 -8.08 -3.08 -2.38
C HIS A 90 -7.68 -2.75 -3.82
N PRO A 91 -8.59 -2.83 -4.81
CA PRO A 91 -8.26 -2.72 -6.23
C PRO A 91 -7.63 -1.37 -6.62
N VAL A 92 -7.86 -0.32 -5.84
CA VAL A 92 -7.35 1.05 -6.10
C VAL A 92 -6.19 1.42 -5.19
N PHE A 93 -6.20 0.97 -3.94
CA PHE A 93 -5.26 1.44 -2.92
C PHE A 93 -4.17 0.41 -2.61
N GLY A 94 -4.20 -0.74 -3.30
CA GLY A 94 -3.37 -1.90 -3.02
C GLY A 94 -3.72 -2.53 -1.69
N PHE A 95 -2.81 -3.35 -1.18
CA PHE A 95 -3.01 -4.01 0.10
C PHE A 95 -2.84 -3.06 1.28
N ARG A 96 -3.57 -3.33 2.38
CA ARG A 96 -3.41 -2.68 3.68
C ARG A 96 -3.59 -3.66 4.83
N PHE A 97 -2.91 -3.40 5.94
CA PHE A 97 -3.09 -4.17 7.17
C PHE A 97 -4.24 -3.58 7.99
N LEU A 98 -5.31 -4.34 8.13
CA LEU A 98 -6.49 -3.96 8.91
C LEU A 98 -6.22 -4.06 10.42
N ALA A 99 -5.48 -5.08 10.83
CA ALA A 99 -5.17 -5.36 12.23
C ALA A 99 -3.94 -6.27 12.37
N ALA A 100 -3.33 -6.27 13.55
CA ALA A 100 -2.35 -7.25 13.99
C ALA A 100 -2.92 -8.08 15.16
N LYS A 101 -2.66 -9.39 15.17
CA LYS A 101 -3.05 -10.33 16.22
C LYS A 101 -1.81 -11.06 16.73
N LEU A 102 -1.55 -10.95 18.03
CA LEU A 102 -0.72 -11.92 18.75
C LEU A 102 -1.63 -13.04 19.23
N ASP A 103 -1.39 -14.26 18.76
CA ASP A 103 -2.18 -15.44 19.15
C ASP A 103 -1.57 -16.11 20.39
N VAL A 104 -2.37 -16.27 21.46
CA VAL A 104 -1.89 -16.79 22.75
C VAL A 104 -2.20 -18.28 22.91
N ASN A 105 -3.38 -18.73 22.44
CA ASN A 105 -3.83 -20.11 22.69
C ASN A 105 -4.56 -20.77 21.51
N GLY A 106 -4.65 -20.10 20.36
CA GLY A 106 -5.26 -20.63 19.13
C GLY A 106 -6.79 -20.73 19.14
N LYS A 107 -7.47 -20.28 20.20
CA LYS A 107 -8.93 -20.32 20.28
C LYS A 107 -9.56 -19.02 19.80
N THR A 108 -10.77 -19.12 19.26
CA THR A 108 -11.57 -17.95 18.88
C THR A 108 -12.11 -17.25 20.12
N PRO A 109 -11.88 -15.93 20.26
CA PRO A 109 -12.46 -15.15 21.37
C PRO A 109 -13.98 -15.05 21.30
N VAL A 110 -14.63 -15.07 22.48
CA VAL A 110 -16.08 -14.81 22.63
C VAL A 110 -16.39 -13.42 23.19
N ARG A 111 -15.37 -12.73 23.71
CA ARG A 111 -15.43 -11.31 24.10
C ARG A 111 -14.07 -10.65 23.93
N TYR A 112 -14.08 -9.34 23.78
CA TYR A 112 -12.88 -8.52 23.82
C TYR A 112 -13.00 -7.42 24.88
N GLU A 113 -11.89 -7.07 25.50
CA GLU A 113 -11.76 -5.91 26.39
C GLU A 113 -10.55 -5.07 26.00
N LEU A 114 -10.63 -3.77 26.24
CA LEU A 114 -9.52 -2.84 26.00
C LEU A 114 -8.28 -3.26 26.80
N ALA A 115 -7.13 -3.35 26.13
CA ALA A 115 -5.87 -3.65 26.77
C ALA A 115 -5.35 -2.40 27.50
N MET A 116 -5.42 -2.44 28.82
CA MET A 116 -5.09 -1.30 29.68
C MET A 116 -3.58 -1.14 29.87
N PRO A 117 -3.08 0.10 30.00
CA PRO A 117 -1.69 0.37 30.30
C PRO A 117 -1.35 -0.09 31.72
N GLN A 118 -0.07 -0.39 31.96
CA GLN A 118 0.42 -0.86 33.24
C GLN A 118 0.05 0.09 34.39
N GLY A 119 -0.50 -0.47 35.45
CA GLY A 119 -1.03 0.26 36.61
C GLY A 119 -2.48 0.73 36.46
N CYS A 120 -3.16 0.39 35.36
CA CYS A 120 -4.57 0.71 35.13
C CYS A 120 -5.40 -0.55 34.87
N THR A 121 -6.65 -0.51 35.32
CA THR A 121 -7.68 -1.53 35.14
C THR A 121 -8.74 -1.05 34.16
N ILE A 122 -9.65 -1.93 33.71
CA ILE A 122 -10.70 -1.54 32.77
C ILE A 122 -11.65 -0.48 33.36
N GLU A 123 -11.82 -0.48 34.68
CA GLU A 123 -12.57 0.53 35.43
C GLU A 123 -11.92 1.93 35.39
N ASP A 124 -10.65 2.00 35.01
CA ASP A 124 -9.91 3.25 34.89
C ASP A 124 -10.00 3.90 33.50
N LYS A 125 -10.58 3.21 32.49
CA LYS A 125 -10.48 3.62 31.08
C LYS A 125 -10.95 5.04 30.77
N ASP A 126 -11.96 5.52 31.50
CA ASP A 126 -12.56 6.84 31.31
C ASP A 126 -12.01 7.88 32.31
N LYS A 127 -11.04 7.52 33.16
CA LYS A 127 -10.46 8.45 34.15
C LYS A 127 -9.53 9.45 33.46
N PRO A 128 -9.55 10.73 33.86
CA PRO A 128 -8.64 11.74 33.31
C PRO A 128 -7.18 11.32 33.44
N GLY A 129 -6.44 11.34 32.33
CA GLY A 129 -5.02 11.01 32.27
C GLY A 129 -4.70 9.54 32.06
N VAL A 130 -5.71 8.66 31.97
CA VAL A 130 -5.52 7.27 31.54
C VAL A 130 -5.59 7.22 30.01
N PHE A 131 -4.49 6.80 29.39
CA PHE A 131 -4.38 6.66 27.94
C PHE A 131 -4.15 5.20 27.58
N ALA A 132 -5.25 4.48 27.30
CA ALA A 132 -5.20 3.10 26.82
C ALA A 132 -5.00 3.02 25.29
N MET A 133 -3.98 3.75 24.83
CA MET A 133 -3.58 3.85 23.43
C MET A 133 -2.06 4.07 23.34
N PHE A 134 -1.48 3.76 22.19
CA PHE A 134 -0.11 4.12 21.84
C PHE A 134 -0.10 5.00 20.58
N GLY A 135 0.85 5.92 20.51
CA GLY A 135 1.05 6.78 19.35
C GLY A 135 1.87 6.10 18.27
N VAL A 136 1.63 6.49 17.02
CA VAL A 136 2.46 6.17 15.84
C VAL A 136 2.72 7.45 15.06
N ASP A 137 3.99 7.67 14.71
CA ASP A 137 4.49 8.87 14.00
C ASP A 137 5.51 8.53 12.89
N THR A 138 5.72 7.24 12.64
CA THR A 138 6.58 6.74 11.56
C THR A 138 5.84 5.78 10.62
N GLY A 139 4.51 5.69 10.75
CA GLY A 139 3.70 4.69 10.08
C GLY A 139 4.01 3.23 10.45
N LEU A 140 4.81 2.99 11.49
CA LEU A 140 5.15 1.65 12.00
C LEU A 140 4.64 1.47 13.43
N ALA A 141 4.12 0.28 13.70
CA ALA A 141 3.81 -0.20 15.03
C ALA A 141 4.57 -1.51 15.30
N CYS A 142 4.74 -1.85 16.57
CA CYS A 142 5.37 -3.11 16.94
C CYS A 142 4.74 -3.75 18.17
N ILE A 143 5.00 -5.05 18.32
CA ILE A 143 4.71 -5.85 19.52
C ILE A 143 6.01 -6.51 19.97
N CYS A 144 6.33 -6.40 21.25
CA CYS A 144 7.51 -7.04 21.84
C CYS A 144 7.35 -7.31 23.34
N ASP A 145 8.28 -8.05 23.92
CA ASP A 145 8.41 -8.15 25.37
C ASP A 145 8.97 -6.84 25.96
N ARG A 146 8.47 -6.43 27.12
CA ARG A 146 8.92 -5.23 27.82
C ARG A 146 10.40 -5.26 28.19
N ALA A 147 10.96 -6.43 28.46
CA ALA A 147 12.40 -6.55 28.70
C ALA A 147 13.21 -6.31 27.41
N VAL A 148 12.69 -6.75 26.26
CA VAL A 148 13.31 -6.56 24.94
C VAL A 148 13.24 -5.10 24.52
N SER A 149 12.12 -4.42 24.77
CA SER A 149 12.00 -3.00 24.46
C SER A 149 13.04 -2.16 25.21
N ALA A 150 13.39 -2.50 26.46
CA ALA A 150 14.43 -1.79 27.21
C ALA A 150 15.82 -1.96 26.55
N VAL A 151 16.17 -3.18 26.13
CA VAL A 151 17.42 -3.46 25.41
C VAL A 151 17.45 -2.73 24.06
N TYR A 152 16.31 -2.68 23.38
CA TYR A 152 16.16 -1.95 22.13
C TYR A 152 16.37 -0.45 22.27
N ASP A 153 15.82 0.16 23.32
CA ASP A 153 15.99 1.59 23.61
C ASP A 153 17.45 1.93 23.93
N ASP A 154 18.14 1.08 24.69
CA ASP A 154 19.59 1.20 24.92
C ASP A 154 20.39 1.14 23.61
N PHE A 155 20.03 0.20 22.71
CA PHE A 155 20.62 0.10 21.38
C PHE A 155 20.41 1.37 20.55
N ILE A 156 19.17 1.88 20.47
CA ILE A 156 18.85 3.11 19.71
C ILE A 156 19.63 4.30 20.26
N LYS A 157 19.64 4.50 21.58
CA LYS A 157 20.35 5.61 22.21
C LYS A 157 21.83 5.56 21.89
N GLU A 158 22.45 4.38 21.98
CA GLU A 158 23.85 4.19 21.66
C GLU A 158 24.14 4.38 20.17
N TRP A 159 23.26 3.91 19.29
CA TRP A 159 23.38 4.11 17.83
C TRP A 159 23.33 5.60 17.48
N ARG A 160 22.34 6.34 18.01
CA ARG A 160 22.18 7.79 17.77
C ARG A 160 23.38 8.57 18.32
N ARG A 161 23.91 8.18 19.48
CA ARG A 161 25.13 8.79 20.06
C ARG A 161 26.35 8.59 19.16
N LYS A 162 26.48 7.44 18.51
CA LYS A 162 27.57 7.14 17.57
C LYS A 162 27.37 7.77 16.19
N ASN A 163 26.13 8.08 15.82
CA ASN A 163 25.74 8.57 14.49
C ASN A 163 24.89 9.86 14.62
N PRO A 164 25.45 10.98 15.10
CA PRO A 164 24.67 12.17 15.45
C PRO A 164 24.02 12.87 14.25
N ASP A 165 24.58 12.72 13.05
CA ASP A 165 24.13 13.37 11.82
C ASP A 165 23.33 12.44 10.89
N LYS A 166 22.96 11.25 11.38
CA LYS A 166 22.28 10.21 10.59
C LYS A 166 20.82 10.05 11.00
N ASN A 167 19.98 9.67 10.03
CA ASN A 167 18.60 9.27 10.28
C ASN A 167 18.56 7.78 10.64
N LEU A 168 17.95 7.43 11.77
CA LEU A 168 17.86 6.03 12.21
C LEU A 168 17.13 5.14 11.19
N TYR A 169 16.12 5.64 10.49
CA TYR A 169 15.43 4.84 9.48
C TYR A 169 16.32 4.67 8.25
N ASP A 170 16.58 5.76 7.53
CA ASP A 170 17.32 5.78 6.27
C ASP A 170 18.71 5.12 6.40
N ASP A 171 19.44 5.39 7.49
CA ASP A 171 20.81 4.89 7.65
C ASP A 171 20.94 3.55 8.40
N TYR A 172 19.84 2.95 8.86
CA TYR A 172 19.89 1.64 9.54
C TYR A 172 18.73 0.72 9.18
N PHE A 173 17.47 1.14 9.41
CA PHE A 173 16.32 0.26 9.20
C PHE A 173 15.94 0.08 7.73
N GLU A 174 16.20 1.05 6.85
CA GLU A 174 15.85 0.93 5.43
C GLU A 174 16.47 -0.33 4.80
N GLU A 175 17.78 -0.53 4.96
CA GLU A 175 18.49 -1.70 4.42
C GLU A 175 17.96 -3.02 5.03
N VAL A 176 17.68 -3.01 6.33
CA VAL A 176 17.18 -4.20 7.06
C VAL A 176 15.75 -4.56 6.61
N MET A 177 14.88 -3.56 6.44
CA MET A 177 13.51 -3.73 5.97
C MET A 177 13.48 -4.24 4.53
N LYS A 178 14.29 -3.64 3.63
CA LYS A 178 14.44 -4.08 2.23
C LYS A 178 14.91 -5.52 2.12
N ALA A 179 15.98 -5.87 2.84
CA ALA A 179 16.50 -7.24 2.84
C ALA A 179 15.46 -8.26 3.34
N TYR A 180 14.63 -7.87 4.33
CA TYR A 180 13.54 -8.72 4.82
C TYR A 180 12.40 -8.83 3.80
N ALA A 181 12.06 -7.75 3.09
CA ALA A 181 11.08 -7.75 2.00
C ALA A 181 11.50 -8.64 0.83
N GLU A 182 12.78 -8.62 0.46
CA GLU A 182 13.31 -9.53 -0.57
C GLU A 182 13.21 -11.00 -0.15
N ALA A 183 13.48 -11.31 1.12
CA ALA A 183 13.40 -12.67 1.65
C ALA A 183 11.95 -13.16 1.83
N TYR A 184 11.04 -12.24 2.20
CA TYR A 184 9.64 -12.51 2.51
C TYR A 184 8.72 -11.52 1.76
N PRO A 185 8.55 -11.67 0.43
CA PRO A 185 7.93 -10.63 -0.42
C PRO A 185 6.40 -10.56 -0.32
N ARG A 186 5.76 -11.50 0.38
CA ARG A 186 4.30 -11.57 0.43
C ARG A 186 3.74 -10.38 1.22
N TYR A 187 2.94 -9.55 0.56
CA TYR A 187 2.39 -8.30 1.10
C TYR A 187 3.47 -7.37 1.68
N GLN A 188 4.58 -7.25 0.95
CA GLN A 188 5.59 -6.22 1.20
C GLN A 188 5.87 -5.43 -0.08
N ARG A 189 5.93 -4.11 0.06
CA ARG A 189 6.49 -3.17 -0.90
C ARG A 189 8.01 -3.28 -0.86
N GLU A 190 8.66 -2.71 -1.87
CA GLU A 190 10.12 -2.78 -2.03
C GLU A 190 10.87 -2.28 -0.78
N ASP A 191 10.35 -1.26 -0.10
CA ASP A 191 10.96 -0.67 1.11
C ASP A 191 10.61 -1.42 2.42
N GLY A 192 9.79 -2.47 2.34
CA GLY A 192 9.36 -3.30 3.47
C GLY A 192 8.14 -2.75 4.24
N ASP A 193 7.32 -3.68 4.73
CA ASP A 193 6.06 -3.37 5.44
C ASP A 193 5.95 -4.06 6.80
N TYR A 194 6.71 -5.14 7.03
CA TYR A 194 6.82 -5.80 8.31
C TYR A 194 8.21 -6.42 8.50
N LEU A 195 8.58 -6.66 9.75
CA LEU A 195 9.91 -7.14 10.08
C LEU A 195 9.90 -7.89 11.42
N ASP A 196 10.45 -9.10 11.43
CA ASP A 196 10.84 -9.80 12.66
C ASP A 196 12.31 -9.47 12.94
N TRP A 197 12.58 -8.64 13.96
CA TRP A 197 13.91 -8.11 14.22
C TRP A 197 14.37 -8.33 15.65
N CYS A 198 15.61 -8.81 15.79
CA CYS A 198 16.26 -9.03 17.06
C CYS A 198 17.27 -7.89 17.34
N PRO A 199 17.05 -7.07 18.39
CA PRO A 199 18.01 -6.05 18.76
C PRO A 199 19.39 -6.64 19.10
N PRO A 200 20.50 -6.00 18.69
CA PRO A 200 21.82 -6.43 19.09
C PRO A 200 21.94 -6.51 20.63
N GLY A 201 22.34 -7.69 21.13
CA GLY A 201 22.46 -7.94 22.57
C GLY A 201 21.19 -8.46 23.26
N SER A 202 20.12 -8.68 22.49
CA SER A 202 18.88 -9.34 22.93
C SER A 202 18.84 -10.79 22.43
N ASP A 203 18.15 -11.67 23.15
CA ASP A 203 17.69 -12.97 22.65
C ASP A 203 16.21 -12.92 22.21
N GLY A 204 15.47 -11.88 22.56
CA GLY A 204 14.10 -11.60 22.10
C GLY A 204 14.05 -10.68 20.88
N ASN A 205 12.85 -10.49 20.33
CA ASN A 205 12.59 -9.73 19.11
C ASN A 205 11.47 -8.71 19.26
N LEU A 206 11.41 -7.79 18.30
CA LEU A 206 10.27 -6.94 18.01
C LEU A 206 9.68 -7.41 16.68
N ILE A 207 8.36 -7.55 16.64
CA ILE A 207 7.64 -7.72 15.38
C ILE A 207 7.10 -6.34 14.99
N LEU A 208 7.67 -5.76 13.93
CA LEU A 208 7.29 -4.46 13.37
C LEU A 208 6.35 -4.68 12.18
N PHE A 209 5.41 -3.76 11.97
CA PHE A 209 4.50 -3.75 10.82
C PHE A 209 3.92 -2.35 10.60
N THR A 210 3.53 -2.03 9.37
CA THR A 210 2.88 -0.74 9.05
C THR A 210 1.50 -0.61 9.69
N SER A 211 1.18 0.58 10.21
CA SER A 211 -0.05 0.85 10.95
C SER A 211 -1.19 1.40 10.07
N GLY A 212 -1.93 0.54 9.39
CA GLY A 212 -3.13 0.96 8.64
C GLY A 212 -2.88 2.07 7.62
N PHE A 213 -3.41 3.28 7.90
CA PHE A 213 -3.20 4.48 7.05
C PHE A 213 -1.96 5.31 7.43
N GLY A 214 -1.18 4.89 8.43
CA GLY A 214 0.04 5.54 8.89
C GLY A 214 -0.07 6.03 10.34
N ASP A 215 0.22 7.31 10.54
CA ASP A 215 0.30 7.91 11.86
C ASP A 215 -1.05 8.01 12.56
N GLY A 216 -1.04 7.94 13.88
CA GLY A 216 -2.27 7.96 14.67
C GLY A 216 -2.12 7.50 16.11
N ALA A 217 -3.27 7.23 16.73
CA ALA A 217 -3.34 6.63 18.05
C ALA A 217 -4.17 5.34 17.98
N TYR A 218 -3.60 4.25 18.47
CA TYR A 218 -4.18 2.91 18.35
C TYR A 218 -4.26 2.23 19.72
N SER A 219 -5.20 1.30 19.85
CA SER A 219 -5.44 0.54 21.08
C SER A 219 -5.34 -0.96 20.84
N GLY A 220 -4.84 -1.67 21.83
CA GLY A 220 -4.90 -3.13 21.88
C GLY A 220 -6.18 -3.61 22.55
N TYR A 221 -6.61 -4.83 22.22
CA TYR A 221 -7.78 -5.49 22.80
C TYR A 221 -7.44 -6.94 23.15
N TRP A 222 -7.66 -7.33 24.40
CA TRP A 222 -7.54 -8.72 24.83
C TRP A 222 -8.79 -9.49 24.44
N GLY A 223 -8.62 -10.54 23.64
CA GLY A 223 -9.65 -11.52 23.35
C GLY A 223 -9.63 -12.64 24.37
N PHE A 224 -10.80 -13.03 24.87
CA PHE A 224 -10.96 -14.11 25.84
C PHE A 224 -11.80 -15.25 25.26
N ASP A 225 -11.38 -16.49 25.51
CA ASP A 225 -12.11 -17.69 25.09
C ASP A 225 -13.32 -17.99 25.99
N GLU A 226 -14.03 -19.09 25.69
CA GLU A 226 -15.19 -19.56 26.47
C GLU A 226 -14.90 -19.87 27.95
N ASN A 227 -13.64 -20.16 28.30
CA ASN A 227 -13.21 -20.42 29.66
C ASN A 227 -12.83 -19.13 30.40
N GLY A 228 -12.75 -18.00 29.70
CA GLY A 228 -12.24 -16.74 30.23
C GLY A 228 -10.71 -16.64 30.19
N ASP A 229 -10.02 -17.55 29.49
CA ASP A 229 -8.57 -17.48 29.30
C ASP A 229 -8.23 -16.52 28.15
N LYS A 230 -7.07 -15.85 28.24
CA LYS A 230 -6.58 -14.97 27.16
C LYS A 230 -6.27 -15.79 25.92
N ALA A 231 -6.97 -15.47 24.84
CA ALA A 231 -6.86 -16.14 23.55
C ALA A 231 -5.95 -15.38 22.58
N CYS A 232 -6.04 -14.05 22.56
CA CYS A 232 -5.19 -13.22 21.71
C CYS A 232 -5.11 -11.77 22.20
N LEU A 233 -4.13 -11.01 21.71
CA LEU A 233 -4.12 -9.56 21.72
C LEU A 233 -4.31 -9.06 20.28
N VAL A 234 -5.28 -8.19 20.03
CA VAL A 234 -5.54 -7.60 18.71
C VAL A 234 -5.33 -6.09 18.76
N VAL A 235 -4.57 -5.55 17.81
CA VAL A 235 -4.51 -4.11 17.53
C VAL A 235 -5.19 -3.87 16.19
N ARG A 236 -6.28 -3.10 16.20
CA ARG A 236 -7.03 -2.74 14.98
C ARG A 236 -6.54 -1.38 14.47
N PHE A 237 -6.24 -1.28 13.18
CA PHE A 237 -5.79 -0.05 12.51
C PHE A 237 -6.87 0.55 11.61
N ILE A 238 -7.57 -0.30 10.87
CA ILE A 238 -8.61 0.11 9.93
C ILE A 238 -9.86 -0.75 10.15
N ASP A 239 -11.02 -0.09 10.20
CA ASP A 239 -12.30 -0.77 10.05
C ASP A 239 -12.52 -1.07 8.56
N PRO A 240 -12.69 -2.34 8.14
CA PRO A 240 -12.80 -2.64 6.71
C PRO A 240 -14.02 -2.01 6.04
N GLU A 241 -15.09 -1.71 6.80
CA GLU A 241 -16.23 -0.97 6.25
C GLU A 241 -15.88 0.48 5.89
N ALA A 242 -14.71 0.99 6.28
CA ALA A 242 -14.20 2.27 5.80
C ALA A 242 -14.04 2.29 4.26
N TYR A 243 -13.76 1.14 3.63
CA TYR A 243 -13.62 1.02 2.18
C TYR A 243 -14.95 0.95 1.43
N ASP A 244 -16.08 0.82 2.14
CA ASP A 244 -17.41 0.85 1.54
C ASP A 244 -17.81 2.30 1.20
N VAL A 245 -17.14 2.85 0.19
CA VAL A 245 -17.41 4.16 -0.41
C VAL A 245 -17.65 3.99 -1.91
N PRO A 246 -18.46 4.85 -2.55
CA PRO A 246 -18.65 4.80 -3.99
C PRO A 246 -17.32 4.97 -4.74
N MET A 247 -16.91 3.94 -5.47
CA MET A 247 -15.71 4.00 -6.30
C MET A 247 -16.06 4.57 -7.68
N PRO A 248 -15.28 5.53 -8.22
CA PRO A 248 -15.37 5.89 -9.63
C PRO A 248 -15.15 4.65 -10.50
N GLU A 249 -15.72 4.64 -11.71
CA GLU A 249 -15.42 3.57 -12.67
C GLU A 249 -13.92 3.56 -12.95
N LEU A 250 -13.28 2.44 -12.62
CA LEU A 250 -11.89 2.24 -12.97
C LEU A 250 -11.76 2.20 -14.50
N PRO A 251 -10.70 2.80 -15.07
CA PRO A 251 -10.42 2.65 -16.49
C PRO A 251 -10.40 1.17 -16.85
N LYS A 252 -11.15 0.77 -17.87
CA LYS A 252 -11.20 -0.62 -18.30
C LYS A 252 -9.79 -1.05 -18.70
N SER A 253 -9.30 -2.13 -18.11
CA SER A 253 -8.06 -2.77 -18.56
C SER A 253 -8.21 -3.17 -20.03
N LYS A 254 -7.35 -2.62 -20.89
CA LYS A 254 -7.37 -2.88 -22.33
C LYS A 254 -6.68 -4.21 -22.62
N LYS A 255 -7.32 -5.04 -23.44
CA LYS A 255 -6.71 -6.26 -23.98
C LYS A 255 -6.02 -5.93 -25.29
N PHE A 256 -4.74 -5.62 -25.23
CA PHE A 256 -3.97 -5.26 -26.41
C PHE A 256 -3.88 -6.41 -27.42
N PHE A 257 -3.89 -6.07 -28.71
CA PHE A 257 -3.76 -7.04 -29.80
C PHE A 257 -2.40 -7.76 -29.75
N MET A 258 -1.32 -7.00 -29.49
CA MET A 258 0.04 -7.52 -29.37
C MET A 258 0.43 -7.70 -27.91
N LYS A 259 1.16 -8.78 -27.58
CA LYS A 259 1.69 -8.97 -26.23
C LYS A 259 3.00 -8.20 -26.03
N ALA A 260 3.30 -7.86 -24.77
CA ALA A 260 4.49 -7.10 -24.42
C ALA A 260 5.80 -7.78 -24.88
N GLU A 261 5.86 -9.12 -24.86
CA GLU A 261 7.05 -9.88 -25.26
C GLU A 261 7.30 -9.87 -26.78
N GLU A 262 6.31 -9.48 -27.58
CA GLU A 262 6.41 -9.40 -29.03
C GLU A 262 6.95 -8.04 -29.51
N ILE A 263 6.94 -7.02 -28.64
CA ILE A 263 7.41 -5.66 -28.94
C ILE A 263 8.93 -5.66 -29.08
N LYS A 264 9.39 -5.23 -30.26
CA LYS A 264 10.82 -5.12 -30.60
C LYS A 264 11.29 -3.67 -30.49
N PRO A 265 12.59 -3.43 -30.21
CA PRO A 265 13.15 -2.08 -30.21
C PRO A 265 13.41 -1.61 -31.64
N LEU A 266 12.35 -1.22 -32.36
CA LEU A 266 12.41 -0.65 -33.71
C LEU A 266 12.91 0.81 -33.69
N LEU A 267 12.64 1.53 -32.60
CA LEU A 267 12.98 2.93 -32.40
C LEU A 267 13.73 3.14 -31.08
N LYS A 268 14.58 4.16 -31.04
CA LYS A 268 15.20 4.70 -29.82
C LYS A 268 14.78 6.14 -29.64
N SER A 269 13.51 6.34 -29.34
CA SER A 269 12.92 7.68 -29.15
C SER A 269 12.82 8.04 -27.67
N GLY A 270 12.18 7.19 -26.85
CA GLY A 270 11.82 7.53 -25.47
C GLY A 270 10.69 8.56 -25.37
N GLN A 271 10.05 8.88 -26.49
CA GLN A 271 8.88 9.75 -26.55
C GLN A 271 7.59 8.93 -26.69
N PHE A 272 6.48 9.55 -26.31
CA PHE A 272 5.15 8.97 -26.32
C PHE A 272 4.25 9.65 -27.34
N GLY A 273 3.26 8.91 -27.83
CA GLY A 273 2.17 9.41 -28.65
C GLY A 273 0.84 8.81 -28.22
N ILE A 274 -0.24 9.40 -28.68
CA ILE A 274 -1.60 8.91 -28.43
C ILE A 274 -2.00 7.98 -29.58
N ALA A 275 -2.58 6.81 -29.28
CA ALA A 275 -3.13 5.92 -30.30
C ALA A 275 -4.53 5.43 -29.90
N THR A 276 -5.36 5.14 -30.90
CA THR A 276 -6.72 4.63 -30.71
C THR A 276 -6.74 3.12 -30.45
N ASP A 277 -7.82 2.64 -29.82
CA ASP A 277 -8.04 1.21 -29.59
C ASP A 277 -8.25 0.40 -30.87
N LYS A 278 -8.72 1.01 -31.96
CA LYS A 278 -8.71 0.36 -33.28
C LYS A 278 -7.30 -0.12 -33.67
N ILE A 279 -6.27 0.64 -33.32
CA ILE A 279 -4.88 0.22 -33.52
C ILE A 279 -4.48 -0.74 -32.40
N MET A 280 -4.56 -0.29 -31.14
CA MET A 280 -3.88 -0.96 -30.03
C MET A 280 -4.59 -2.23 -29.54
N VAL A 281 -5.91 -2.29 -29.63
CA VAL A 281 -6.78 -3.39 -29.17
C VAL A 281 -7.24 -4.26 -30.34
N GLU A 282 -7.64 -3.66 -31.46
CA GLU A 282 -8.11 -4.42 -32.63
C GLU A 282 -6.98 -4.84 -33.59
N GLY A 283 -5.80 -4.23 -33.48
CA GLY A 283 -4.62 -4.57 -34.30
C GLY A 283 -4.64 -3.95 -35.70
N SER A 284 -5.46 -2.92 -35.92
CA SER A 284 -5.54 -2.24 -37.20
C SER A 284 -4.28 -1.41 -37.47
N LYS A 285 -3.99 -1.19 -38.75
CA LYS A 285 -2.92 -0.29 -39.17
C LYS A 285 -3.32 1.17 -38.98
N VAL A 286 -2.32 2.04 -38.87
CA VAL A 286 -2.51 3.49 -38.84
C VAL A 286 -2.95 3.93 -40.23
N GLY A 287 -4.16 4.50 -40.31
CA GLY A 287 -4.70 5.09 -41.53
C GLY A 287 -4.70 6.61 -41.51
N TYR A 288 -4.61 7.24 -40.34
CA TYR A 288 -4.44 8.69 -40.21
C TYR A 288 -3.55 9.02 -39.00
N MET A 289 -2.65 9.98 -39.15
CA MET A 289 -1.80 10.45 -38.06
C MET A 289 -1.55 11.96 -38.14
N VAL A 290 -1.57 12.63 -37.01
CA VAL A 290 -1.35 14.08 -36.90
C VAL A 290 -0.36 14.37 -35.78
N ARG A 291 0.50 15.35 -36.00
CA ARG A 291 1.46 15.83 -35.00
C ARG A 291 1.03 17.21 -34.49
N ASN A 292 0.59 17.26 -33.25
CA ASN A 292 0.35 18.51 -32.54
C ASN A 292 1.67 19.07 -31.98
N GLU A 293 1.61 20.31 -31.49
CA GLU A 293 2.72 20.88 -30.71
C GLU A 293 2.89 20.06 -29.40
N PRO A 294 4.10 19.55 -29.12
CA PRO A 294 4.40 18.92 -27.84
C PRO A 294 4.17 19.85 -26.66
N GLN A 295 3.85 19.28 -25.50
CA GLN A 295 3.78 20.06 -24.26
C GLN A 295 5.17 20.49 -23.78
N GLU A 296 5.36 21.80 -23.54
CA GLU A 296 6.66 22.36 -23.12
C GLU A 296 7.20 21.77 -21.81
N GLU A 297 6.31 21.40 -20.88
CA GLU A 297 6.68 20.83 -19.57
C GLU A 297 7.00 19.32 -19.64
N HIS A 298 6.71 18.67 -20.77
CA HIS A 298 6.83 17.22 -20.97
C HIS A 298 7.65 16.92 -22.23
N PRO A 299 8.99 16.95 -22.17
CA PRO A 299 9.86 16.71 -23.33
C PRO A 299 9.68 15.30 -23.96
N GLU A 300 9.09 14.37 -23.22
CA GLU A 300 8.70 13.04 -23.66
C GLU A 300 7.41 13.02 -24.51
N ASP A 301 6.63 14.10 -24.56
CA ASP A 301 5.50 14.23 -25.48
C ASP A 301 6.02 14.43 -26.92
N SER A 302 5.68 13.54 -27.84
CA SER A 302 6.07 13.70 -29.24
C SER A 302 5.13 14.61 -30.03
N GLY A 303 3.93 14.85 -29.51
CA GLY A 303 2.81 15.48 -30.20
C GLY A 303 2.03 14.56 -31.15
N TRP A 304 2.46 13.32 -31.37
CA TRP A 304 1.80 12.41 -32.31
C TRP A 304 0.49 11.84 -31.77
N ILE A 305 -0.52 11.81 -32.64
CA ILE A 305 -1.80 11.12 -32.44
C ILE A 305 -2.07 10.23 -33.65
N PHE A 306 -2.31 8.94 -33.42
CA PHE A 306 -2.50 7.90 -34.43
C PHE A 306 -3.92 7.33 -34.40
N TYR A 307 -4.52 7.20 -35.58
CA TYR A 307 -5.88 6.73 -35.83
C TYR A 307 -5.87 5.63 -36.90
N GLU A 308 -6.84 4.73 -36.87
CA GLU A 308 -7.10 3.81 -37.97
C GLU A 308 -7.75 4.54 -39.16
N GLY A 309 -8.49 5.62 -38.91
CA GLY A 309 -9.03 6.54 -39.92
C GLY A 309 -10.55 6.49 -40.08
N SER A 310 -11.23 5.47 -39.54
CA SER A 310 -12.70 5.38 -39.55
C SER A 310 -13.36 5.76 -38.22
N GLU A 311 -12.60 6.24 -37.24
CA GLU A 311 -13.13 6.79 -35.98
C GLU A 311 -14.04 7.99 -36.25
N ASP A 312 -15.30 7.90 -35.80
CA ASP A 312 -16.24 9.00 -35.88
C ASP A 312 -16.17 9.91 -34.65
N ARG A 313 -17.02 10.94 -34.63
CA ARG A 313 -17.05 11.91 -33.54
C ARG A 313 -17.45 11.27 -32.20
N GLU A 314 -18.41 10.35 -32.20
CA GLU A 314 -18.87 9.68 -30.97
C GLU A 314 -17.74 8.84 -30.37
N TYR A 315 -17.00 8.11 -31.22
CA TYR A 315 -15.81 7.38 -30.82
C TYR A 315 -14.74 8.32 -30.25
N CYS A 316 -14.50 9.46 -30.90
CA CYS A 316 -13.47 10.42 -30.48
C CYS A 316 -13.81 11.18 -29.19
N GLU A 317 -15.09 11.27 -28.82
CA GLU A 317 -15.55 11.93 -27.60
C GLU A 317 -15.36 11.05 -26.34
N ASP A 318 -15.19 9.73 -26.50
CA ASP A 318 -14.87 8.82 -25.41
C ASP A 318 -13.35 8.66 -25.23
N SER A 319 -12.79 9.27 -24.18
CA SER A 319 -11.37 9.19 -23.85
C SER A 319 -10.90 7.76 -23.54
N GLY A 320 -11.82 6.85 -23.19
CA GLY A 320 -11.55 5.43 -23.00
C GLY A 320 -11.05 4.73 -24.27
N ASN A 321 -11.32 5.29 -25.45
CA ASN A 321 -10.89 4.73 -26.74
C ASN A 321 -9.46 5.12 -27.15
N PHE A 322 -8.77 5.91 -26.33
CA PHE A 322 -7.42 6.41 -26.58
C PHE A 322 -6.47 5.96 -25.46
N GLY A 323 -5.17 5.95 -25.73
CA GLY A 323 -4.16 5.74 -24.71
C GLY A 323 -2.83 6.39 -25.09
N LEU A 324 -1.98 6.59 -24.09
CA LEU A 324 -0.61 7.08 -24.25
C LEU A 324 0.34 5.88 -24.36
N TYR A 325 1.15 5.83 -25.41
CA TYR A 325 2.04 4.72 -25.70
C TYR A 325 3.40 5.21 -26.17
N ASP A 326 4.46 4.45 -25.86
CA ASP A 326 5.79 4.69 -26.42
C ASP A 326 5.71 4.62 -27.96
N LEU A 327 6.33 5.55 -28.67
CA LEU A 327 6.34 5.55 -30.14
C LEU A 327 6.90 4.26 -30.73
N ASN A 328 7.87 3.62 -30.06
CA ASN A 328 8.37 2.31 -30.42
C ASN A 328 7.24 1.26 -30.39
N THR A 329 6.36 1.32 -29.41
CA THR A 329 5.22 0.38 -29.30
C THR A 329 4.27 0.57 -30.48
N VAL A 330 3.85 1.79 -30.80
CA VAL A 330 2.96 2.06 -31.95
C VAL A 330 3.62 1.63 -33.26
N ALA A 331 4.93 1.87 -33.43
CA ALA A 331 5.68 1.43 -34.60
C ALA A 331 5.79 -0.10 -34.75
N ASN A 332 5.60 -0.88 -33.68
CA ASN A 332 5.50 -2.34 -33.80
C ASN A 332 4.16 -2.80 -34.37
N TYR A 333 3.09 -2.04 -34.13
CA TYR A 333 1.78 -2.28 -34.73
C TYR A 333 1.78 -1.89 -36.21
N ASP A 334 2.48 -0.80 -36.54
CA ASP A 334 2.60 -0.34 -37.92
C ASP A 334 3.97 0.27 -38.22
N PRO A 335 4.94 -0.54 -38.71
CA PRO A 335 6.29 -0.06 -39.03
C PRO A 335 6.33 1.00 -40.14
N ASP A 336 5.28 1.12 -40.95
CA ASP A 336 5.24 2.04 -42.08
C ASP A 336 5.21 3.51 -41.63
N ILE A 337 4.89 3.80 -40.36
CA ILE A 337 4.90 5.16 -39.79
C ILE A 337 6.31 5.67 -39.51
N ILE A 338 7.29 4.77 -39.33
CA ILE A 338 8.65 5.10 -38.86
C ILE A 338 9.30 6.25 -39.67
N PRO A 339 9.24 6.25 -41.02
CA PRO A 339 9.85 7.32 -41.82
C PRO A 339 9.20 8.71 -41.62
N LEU A 340 8.01 8.78 -41.02
CA LEU A 340 7.22 10.00 -40.88
C LEU A 340 7.36 10.64 -39.49
N LEU A 341 7.90 9.92 -38.50
CA LEU A 341 7.90 10.36 -37.10
C LEU A 341 8.72 11.63 -36.83
N ASP A 342 9.67 11.96 -37.72
CA ASP A 342 10.48 13.19 -37.66
C ASP A 342 9.80 14.41 -38.32
N ALA A 343 8.60 14.25 -38.89
CA ALA A 343 7.87 15.36 -39.51
C ALA A 343 7.55 16.47 -38.50
N PRO A 344 7.60 17.76 -38.88
CA PRO A 344 7.37 18.86 -37.94
C PRO A 344 5.96 18.84 -37.33
N ALA A 345 5.81 19.48 -36.17
CA ALA A 345 4.48 19.74 -35.60
C ALA A 345 3.60 20.54 -36.58
N GLY A 346 2.30 20.30 -36.54
CA GLY A 346 1.32 20.82 -37.49
C GLY A 346 1.14 19.96 -38.75
N MET A 347 1.87 18.85 -38.90
CA MET A 347 1.71 17.96 -40.05
C MET A 347 0.68 16.86 -39.76
N ALA A 348 -0.06 16.47 -40.80
CA ALA A 348 -0.89 15.28 -40.79
C ALA A 348 -0.70 14.45 -42.05
N PHE A 349 -0.97 13.16 -41.93
CA PHE A 349 -0.82 12.17 -42.97
C PHE A 349 -2.02 11.22 -42.96
N PHE A 350 -2.49 10.84 -44.14
CA PHE A 350 -3.48 9.78 -44.32
C PHE A 350 -2.92 8.68 -45.22
N ARG A 351 -3.33 7.44 -44.99
CA ARG A 351 -2.95 6.29 -45.81
C ARG A 351 -3.94 6.13 -46.96
N GLY A 352 -3.43 6.07 -48.18
CA GLY A 352 -4.22 5.84 -49.39
C GLY A 352 -4.57 4.37 -49.59
N ASP A 353 -5.46 4.10 -50.56
CA ASP A 353 -5.86 2.73 -50.95
C ASP A 353 -4.70 1.88 -51.50
N ASP A 354 -3.62 2.52 -51.93
CA ASP A 354 -2.37 1.88 -52.36
C ASP A 354 -1.45 1.48 -51.19
N GLY A 355 -1.83 1.84 -49.96
CA GLY A 355 -1.09 1.57 -48.74
C GLY A 355 -0.02 2.61 -48.39
N GLU A 356 0.19 3.63 -49.23
CA GLU A 356 1.18 4.68 -49.02
C GLU A 356 0.61 5.86 -48.23
N PHE A 357 1.47 6.62 -47.55
CA PHE A 357 1.07 7.81 -46.81
C PHE A 357 1.17 9.08 -47.66
N TYR A 358 0.15 9.91 -47.55
CA TYR A 358 0.01 11.20 -48.21
C TYR A 358 -0.14 12.30 -47.17
N VAL A 359 0.47 13.46 -47.43
CA VAL A 359 0.28 14.64 -46.57
C VAL A 359 -1.16 15.12 -46.70
N ASP A 360 -1.83 15.30 -45.56
CA ASP A 360 -3.10 16.02 -45.51
C ASP A 360 -2.82 17.52 -45.53
N ALA A 361 -3.22 18.19 -46.63
CA ALA A 361 -3.03 19.63 -46.80
C ALA A 361 -4.10 20.46 -46.07
N GLY A 362 -4.99 19.84 -45.30
CA GLY A 362 -6.12 20.45 -44.60
C GLY A 362 -5.93 20.70 -43.09
N VAL A 363 -4.71 20.63 -42.56
CA VAL A 363 -4.38 20.83 -41.13
C VAL A 363 -3.64 22.14 -40.88
#